data_AF-A0A316MC67-F1
#
_entry.id   AF-A0A316MC67-F1
#
_cell.length_a   1.000
_cell.length_b   1.000
_cell.length_c   1.000
_cell.angle_alpha   90.00
_cell.angle_beta   90.00
_cell.angle_gamma   90.00
#
_symmetry.space_group_name_H-M   'P 1'
#
loop_
_entity.id
_entity.type
_entity.pdbx_description
1 polymer ?
#
loop_
_entity_poly.entity_id
_entity_poly.type
_entity_poly.pdbx_seq_one_letter_code
_entity_poly.pdbx_strand_id
1 'polypeptide(L)' 'MLLPGENGHSPFPWDLPLWSPDYAIFFGVLYTVLLVLGCGLSIVFMRAMRDARNPDSHH' A
#
# COMPACT_ATOMS: atom_id res chain seq x y z
N MET A 1 -14.21 3.74 38.43
CA MET A 1 -13.86 4.81 37.47
C MET A 1 -12.42 4.55 37.08
N LEU A 2 -12.18 4.00 35.89
CA LEU A 2 -10.82 3.78 35.38
C LEU A 2 -10.35 5.07 34.72
N LEU A 3 -9.15 5.50 35.07
CA LEU A 3 -8.58 6.77 34.63
C LEU A 3 -8.23 6.67 33.12
N PRO A 4 -8.55 7.70 32.31
CA PRO A 4 -8.05 7.79 30.94
C PRO A 4 -6.52 7.99 31.00
N GLY A 5 -5.76 6.90 31.13
CA GLY A 5 -4.35 6.98 31.53
C GLY A 5 -3.69 5.67 31.93
N GLU A 6 -4.43 4.62 32.28
CA GLU A 6 -3.88 3.25 32.43
C GLU A 6 -3.67 2.58 31.05
N ASN A 7 -3.48 3.42 30.04
CA ASN A 7 -3.33 3.10 28.64
C ASN A 7 -1.93 2.50 28.48
N GLY A 8 -1.86 1.17 28.57
CA GLY A 8 -0.77 0.39 28.00
C GLY A 8 -0.72 0.56 26.49
N HIS A 9 -0.41 1.78 26.03
CA HIS A 9 0.20 2.03 24.73
C HIS A 9 1.60 1.39 24.80
N SER A 10 1.64 0.06 24.81
CA SER A 10 2.80 -0.63 24.28
C SER A 10 2.85 -0.20 22.82
N PRO A 11 3.89 0.51 22.35
CA PRO A 11 4.09 0.82 20.93
C PRO A 11 4.51 -0.46 20.19
N PHE A 12 3.93 -1.60 20.56
CA PHE A 12 4.27 -2.89 20.04
C PHE A 12 3.38 -3.13 18.82
N PRO A 13 3.97 -3.35 17.63
CA PRO A 13 3.25 -3.36 16.35
C PRO A 13 2.23 -4.48 16.22
N TRP A 14 2.22 -5.43 17.16
CA TRP A 14 1.33 -6.59 17.15
C TRP A 14 0.01 -6.38 17.90
N ASP A 15 -0.16 -5.27 18.65
CA ASP A 15 -1.41 -4.93 19.35
C ASP A 15 -2.25 -3.89 18.57
N LEU A 16 -1.98 -3.75 17.26
CA LEU A 16 -2.85 -2.98 16.39
C LEU A 16 -4.14 -3.78 16.13
N PRO A 17 -5.33 -3.26 16.48
CA PRO A 17 -6.59 -3.94 16.25
C PRO A 17 -6.91 -3.92 14.76
N LEU A 18 -6.30 -4.79 13.96
CA LEU A 18 -6.52 -4.89 12.50
C LEU A 18 -7.99 -5.16 12.13
N TRP A 19 -8.76 -5.70 13.08
CA TRP A 19 -10.20 -5.97 12.96
C TRP A 19 -11.10 -4.81 13.40
N SER A 20 -10.53 -3.73 13.93
CA SER A 20 -11.32 -2.53 14.20
C SER A 20 -11.81 -1.94 12.86
N PRO A 21 -13.12 -1.63 12.75
CA PRO A 21 -13.72 -1.23 11.47
C PRO A 21 -13.04 -0.01 10.84
N ASP A 22 -12.59 0.92 11.66
CA ASP A 22 -11.91 2.15 11.25
C ASP A 22 -10.53 1.88 10.61
N TYR A 23 -9.71 1.01 11.20
CA TYR A 23 -8.43 0.63 10.60
C TYR A 23 -8.62 -0.23 9.34
N ALA A 24 -9.60 -1.11 9.31
CA ALA A 24 -9.90 -1.93 8.12
C ALA A 24 -10.28 -1.07 6.91
N ILE A 25 -11.09 -0.02 7.10
CA ILE A 25 -11.46 0.90 6.03
C ILE A 25 -10.25 1.73 5.58
N PHE A 26 -9.50 2.30 6.53
CA PHE A 26 -8.33 3.11 6.22
C PHE A 26 -7.29 2.33 5.41
N PHE A 27 -6.88 1.16 5.89
CA PHE A 27 -5.92 0.31 5.21
C PHE A 27 -6.47 -0.26 3.90
N GLY A 28 -7.76 -0.62 3.84
CA GLY A 28 -8.40 -1.10 2.62
C GLY A 28 -8.35 -0.08 1.49
N VAL A 29 -8.71 1.18 1.77
CA VAL A 29 -8.63 2.27 0.80
C VAL A 29 -7.18 2.54 0.41
N LEU A 30 -6.28 2.60 1.39
CA LEU A 30 -4.84 2.81 1.15
C LEU A 30 -4.28 1.76 0.20
N TYR A 31 -4.51 0.47 0.47
CA TYR A 31 -4.02 -0.61 -0.39
C TYR A 31 -4.67 -0.61 -1.76
N THR A 32 -5.95 -0.25 -1.85
CA THR A 32 -6.64 -0.14 -3.14
C THR A 32 -5.99 0.93 -4.01
N VAL A 33 -5.73 2.13 -3.46
CA VAL A 33 -5.04 3.21 -4.17
C VAL A 33 -3.62 2.78 -4.56
N LEU A 34 -2.89 2.13 -3.65
CA LEU A 34 -1.54 1.65 -3.91
C LEU A 34 -1.51 0.58 -5.01
N LEU A 35 -2.53 -0.28 -5.07
CA LEU A 35 -2.69 -1.29 -6.12
C LEU A 35 -2.95 -0.62 -7.47
N VAL A 36 -3.86 0.36 -7.53
CA VAL A 36 -4.15 1.11 -8.76
C VAL A 36 -2.89 1.83 -9.28
N LEU A 37 -2.17 2.51 -8.39
CA LEU A 37 -0.91 3.18 -8.74
C LEU A 37 0.17 2.17 -9.17
N GLY A 38 0.30 1.07 -8.45
CA GLY A 38 1.22 -0.01 -8.76
C GLY A 38 0.94 -0.63 -10.13
N CYS A 39 -0.30 -1.01 -10.40
CA CYS A 39 -0.71 -1.53 -11.70
C CYS A 39 -0.48 -0.53 -12.83
N GLY A 40 -0.87 0.73 -12.65
CA GLY A 40 -0.64 1.79 -13.65
C GLY A 40 0.85 1.96 -13.95
N LEU A 41 1.67 2.05 -12.91
CA LEU A 41 3.12 2.17 -13.05
C LEU A 41 3.74 0.94 -13.70
N SER A 42 3.34 -0.27 -13.30
CA SER A 42 3.85 -1.53 -13.87
C SER A 42 3.57 -1.65 -15.36
N ILE A 43 2.38 -1.23 -15.83
CA ILE A 43 2.04 -1.26 -17.26
C ILE A 43 2.96 -0.32 -18.05
N VAL A 44 3.16 0.91 -17.57
CA VAL A 44 4.05 1.88 -18.22
C VAL A 44 5.50 1.39 -18.17
N PHE A 45 5.93 0.87 -17.03
CA PHE A 45 7.28 0.34 -16.84
C PHE A 45 7.57 -0.85 -17.77
N MET A 46 6.63 -1.78 -17.92
CA MET A 46 6.75 -2.88 -18.89
C MET A 46 6.84 -2.40 -20.33
N ARG A 47 6.02 -1.39 -20.71
CA ARG A 47 6.09 -0.80 -22.05
C ARG A 47 7.43 -0.11 -22.28
N ALA A 48 7.90 0.69 -21.32
CA ALA A 48 9.20 1.36 -21.40
C ALA A 48 10.35 0.35 -21.48
N MET A 49 10.31 -0.74 -20.71
CA MET A 49 11.32 -1.80 -20.82
C MET A 49 11.27 -2.52 -22.17
N ARG A 50 10.08 -2.76 -22.72
CA ARG A 50 9.93 -3.41 -24.04
C ARG A 50 10.44 -2.52 -25.16
N ASP A 51 10.23 -1.21 -25.05
CA ASP A 51 10.76 -0.21 -25.98
C ASP A 51 12.28 -0.12 -25.87
N ALA A 52 12.82 0.01 -24.64
CA ALA A 52 14.25 0.03 -24.38
C ALA A 52 14.99 -1.27 -24.80
N ARG A 53 14.30 -2.42 -24.80
CA ARG A 53 14.86 -3.71 -25.20
C ARG A 53 14.76 -3.99 -26.70
N ASN A 54 13.98 -3.21 -27.46
CA ASN A 54 13.94 -3.28 -28.92
C ASN A 54 14.52 -1.98 -29.52
N PRO A 55 15.82 -1.69 -29.38
CA PRO A 55 16.44 -0.55 -30.05
C PRO A 55 16.51 -0.69 -31.59
N ASP A 56 16.26 -1.88 -32.17
CA ASP A 56 16.61 -2.19 -33.55
C ASP A 56 15.44 -2.76 -34.38
N SER A 57 14.42 -1.95 -34.68
CA SER A 57 13.39 -2.36 -35.69
C SER A 57 12.98 -1.27 -36.68
N HIS A 58 13.58 -0.08 -36.62
CA HIS A 58 13.44 0.96 -37.65
C HIS A 58 14.82 1.26 -38.25
N HIS A 59 15.18 0.44 -39.25
CA HIS A 59 15.91 0.93 -40.42
C HIS A 59 14.91 1.65 -41.33
#